data_AF-A0A0F7IDW5-F1
#
_entry.id   AF-A0A0F7IDW5-F1
#
_cell.length_a   1.000
_cell.length_b   1.000
_cell.length_c   1.000
_cell.angle_alpha   90.00
_cell.angle_beta   90.00
_cell.angle_gamma   90.00
#
_symmetry.space_group_name_H-M   'P 1'
#
loop_
_entity.id
_entity.type
_entity.pdbx_description
1 polymer ?
#
loop_
_entity_poly.entity_id
_entity_poly.type
_entity_poly.pdbx_seq_one_letter_code
_entity_poly.pdbx_strand_id
1 'polypeptide(L)'
;MIKEKEGMMREAEEGYEYLVPPDEYLAAGVHIGTQIKTGDMKKFIYKVRPDGLYVLDIRILDERLKLAGKLLARYNPSKILVVAARQYGQKPVTMFAKVTGADYVIERFVPGTLTNPAIKEYREPDIVVVTDPAIDSQAVDEATDIGIPVVALCDSNNSVANVDFVIPTNNKGRKALALVYWILAREVLKNRGFTEFPYSVEDFEAEI
;
A
#
# COMPACT_ATOMS: atom_id res chain seq x y z
N MET A 1 -17.22 -14.76 -20.20
CA MET A 1 -17.94 -14.26 -19.00
C MET A 1 -18.06 -15.29 -17.87
N ILE A 2 -18.64 -16.48 -18.04
CA ILE A 2 -18.65 -17.49 -16.93
C ILE A 2 -17.32 -18.27 -16.84
N LYS A 3 -16.72 -18.64 -17.98
CA LYS A 3 -15.45 -19.39 -18.04
C LYS A 3 -14.19 -18.61 -17.61
N GLU A 4 -14.25 -17.28 -17.50
CA GLU A 4 -13.11 -16.48 -17.02
C GLU A 4 -13.03 -16.42 -15.50
N LYS A 5 -14.17 -16.63 -14.79
CA LYS A 5 -14.18 -16.79 -13.33
C LYS A 5 -13.60 -18.14 -12.91
N GLU A 6 -13.84 -19.20 -13.68
CA GLU A 6 -13.38 -20.57 -13.36
C GLU A 6 -11.85 -20.74 -13.47
N GLY A 7 -11.18 -19.97 -14.34
CA GLY A 7 -9.72 -20.00 -14.49
C GLY A 7 -8.95 -19.25 -13.40
N MET A 8 -9.63 -18.57 -12.49
CA MET A 8 -9.02 -17.92 -11.32
C MET A 8 -9.05 -18.82 -10.07
N MET A 9 -9.81 -19.92 -10.13
CA MET A 9 -9.99 -20.90 -9.04
C MET A 9 -9.10 -22.15 -9.19
N ARG A 10 -8.28 -22.24 -10.25
CA ARG A 10 -7.30 -23.31 -10.47
C ARG A 10 -5.93 -22.63 -10.54
N GLU A 11 -5.10 -22.51 -9.52
CA GLU A 11 -4.79 -23.36 -8.37
C GLU A 11 -4.79 -22.51 -7.09
N ALA A 12 -5.94 -22.41 -6.41
CA ALA A 12 -5.87 -22.15 -4.98
C ALA A 12 -5.33 -23.43 -4.35
N GLU A 13 -4.07 -23.43 -3.91
CA GLU A 13 -3.62 -24.42 -2.94
C GLU A 13 -4.63 -24.43 -1.80
N GLU A 14 -5.34 -25.55 -1.64
CA GLU A 14 -6.29 -25.81 -0.56
C GLU A 14 -5.60 -25.55 0.78
N GLY A 15 -5.80 -24.38 1.39
CA GLY A 15 -5.28 -24.10 2.74
C GLY A 15 -4.77 -22.67 3.03
N TYR A 16 -4.73 -21.75 2.07
CA TYR A 16 -4.34 -20.36 2.37
C TYR A 16 -5.50 -19.53 2.91
N GLU A 17 -5.39 -19.10 4.17
CA GLU A 17 -6.36 -18.21 4.82
C GLU A 17 -6.07 -16.74 4.47
N TYR A 18 -6.91 -16.13 3.63
CA TYR A 18 -6.80 -14.72 3.26
C TYR A 18 -7.33 -13.80 4.37
N LEU A 19 -6.81 -12.56 4.44
CA LEU A 19 -7.32 -11.54 5.37
C LEU A 19 -8.76 -11.12 5.07
N VAL A 20 -9.13 -11.20 3.79
CA VAL A 20 -10.43 -10.80 3.24
C VAL A 20 -10.80 -11.83 2.17
N PRO A 21 -12.08 -12.14 1.94
CA PRO A 21 -12.50 -13.02 0.86
C PRO A 21 -11.83 -12.65 -0.49
N PRO A 22 -11.30 -13.62 -1.26
CA PRO A 22 -10.63 -13.34 -2.54
C PRO A 22 -11.49 -12.50 -3.50
N ASP A 23 -12.81 -12.70 -3.47
CA ASP A 23 -13.76 -11.95 -4.29
C ASP A 23 -13.72 -10.43 -4.03
N GLU A 24 -13.44 -9.99 -2.81
CA GLU A 24 -13.35 -8.57 -2.47
C GLU A 24 -12.06 -7.94 -3.03
N TYR A 25 -10.93 -8.65 -2.96
CA TYR A 25 -9.68 -8.22 -3.61
C TYR A 25 -9.89 -8.07 -5.13
N LEU A 26 -10.63 -8.99 -5.74
CA LEU A 26 -10.95 -8.95 -7.16
C LEU A 26 -11.90 -7.80 -7.50
N ALA A 27 -12.93 -7.58 -6.69
CA ALA A 27 -13.90 -6.50 -6.87
C ALA A 27 -13.26 -5.11 -6.72
N ALA A 28 -12.30 -4.96 -5.80
CA ALA A 28 -11.55 -3.72 -5.61
C ALA A 28 -10.52 -3.45 -6.74
N GLY A 29 -10.18 -4.46 -7.54
CA GLY A 29 -9.26 -4.34 -8.66
C GLY A 29 -7.78 -4.24 -8.25
N VAL A 30 -7.40 -4.79 -7.08
CA VAL A 30 -6.00 -4.77 -6.59
C VAL A 30 -5.02 -5.51 -7.50
N HIS A 31 -5.53 -6.50 -8.23
CA HIS A 31 -4.76 -7.37 -9.13
C HIS A 31 -4.50 -6.73 -10.50
N ILE A 32 -5.18 -5.64 -10.84
CA ILE A 32 -5.08 -5.01 -12.16
C ILE A 32 -3.88 -4.05 -12.14
N GLY A 33 -2.79 -4.44 -12.81
CA GLY A 33 -1.63 -3.58 -13.03
C GLY A 33 -1.72 -2.79 -14.33
N THR A 34 -0.58 -2.28 -14.80
CA THR A 34 -0.49 -1.54 -16.08
C THR A 34 -0.04 -2.40 -17.26
N GLN A 35 0.14 -1.77 -18.43
CA GLN A 35 0.77 -2.36 -19.61
C GLN A 35 2.30 -2.40 -19.53
N ILE A 36 2.90 -1.73 -18.54
CA ILE A 36 4.36 -1.64 -18.36
C ILE A 36 4.76 -2.58 -17.22
N LYS A 37 5.89 -3.26 -17.39
CA LYS A 37 6.55 -4.02 -16.32
C LYS A 37 7.98 -3.55 -16.11
N THR A 38 8.36 -3.44 -14.85
CA THR A 38 9.76 -3.26 -14.44
C THR A 38 10.42 -4.61 -14.18
N GLY A 39 11.75 -4.69 -14.27
CA GLY A 39 12.52 -5.90 -13.94
C GLY A 39 12.23 -6.42 -12.52
N ASP A 40 12.14 -5.51 -11.57
CA ASP A 40 11.99 -5.84 -10.14
C ASP A 40 10.62 -6.39 -9.78
N MET A 41 9.59 -5.93 -10.49
CA MET A 41 8.20 -6.33 -10.26
C MET A 41 7.84 -7.67 -10.92
N LYS A 42 8.73 -8.27 -11.73
CA LYS A 42 8.50 -9.57 -12.38
C LYS A 42 8.10 -10.68 -11.41
N LYS A 43 8.66 -10.66 -10.19
CA LYS A 43 8.37 -11.67 -9.15
C LYS A 43 6.96 -11.58 -8.55
N PHE A 44 6.26 -10.47 -8.77
CA PHE A 44 4.92 -10.22 -8.25
C PHE A 44 3.82 -10.33 -9.33
N ILE A 45 4.21 -10.50 -10.59
CA ILE A 45 3.30 -10.61 -11.72
C ILE A 45 2.94 -12.08 -11.91
N TYR A 46 1.65 -12.39 -11.84
CA TYR A 46 1.12 -13.72 -12.05
C TYR A 46 0.98 -14.05 -13.54
N LYS A 47 0.25 -13.21 -14.29
CA LYS A 47 0.02 -13.41 -15.73
C LYS A 47 -0.20 -12.11 -16.49
N VAL A 48 -0.21 -12.21 -17.81
CA VAL A 48 -0.58 -11.11 -18.71
C VAL A 48 -1.98 -11.39 -19.26
N ARG A 49 -2.88 -10.40 -19.19
CA ARG A 49 -4.21 -10.47 -19.81
C ARG A 49 -4.09 -10.29 -21.33
N PRO A 50 -5.04 -10.81 -22.15
CA PRO A 50 -5.07 -10.52 -23.59
C PRO A 50 -5.03 -9.03 -23.96
N ASP A 51 -5.57 -8.17 -23.09
CA ASP A 51 -5.56 -6.70 -23.25
C ASP A 51 -4.16 -6.06 -23.04
N GLY A 52 -3.15 -6.86 -22.69
CA GLY A 52 -1.79 -6.39 -22.39
C GLY A 52 -1.58 -5.88 -20.96
N LEU A 53 -2.60 -5.91 -20.10
CA LEU A 53 -2.47 -5.56 -18.69
C LEU A 53 -1.82 -6.69 -17.90
N TYR A 54 -0.83 -6.34 -17.07
CA TYR A 54 -0.23 -7.27 -16.12
C TYR A 54 -1.15 -7.51 -14.93
N VAL A 55 -1.28 -8.76 -14.52
CA VAL A 55 -2.05 -9.19 -13.36
C VAL A 55 -1.10 -9.49 -12.21
N LEU A 56 -1.26 -8.80 -11.09
CA LEU A 56 -0.50 -9.01 -9.86
C LEU A 56 -1.05 -10.20 -9.08
N ASP A 57 -0.17 -10.90 -8.36
CA ASP A 57 -0.54 -12.02 -7.50
C ASP A 57 -1.13 -11.54 -6.16
N ILE A 58 -2.38 -11.94 -5.89
CA ILE A 58 -3.13 -11.57 -4.68
C ILE A 58 -2.61 -12.29 -3.45
N ARG A 59 -2.08 -13.52 -3.60
CA ARG A 59 -1.50 -14.26 -2.48
C ARG A 59 -0.29 -13.53 -1.93
N ILE A 60 0.61 -13.10 -2.81
CA ILE A 60 1.82 -12.37 -2.40
C ILE A 60 1.42 -11.01 -1.78
N LEU A 61 0.40 -10.33 -2.33
CA LEU A 61 -0.16 -9.13 -1.71
C LEU A 61 -0.64 -9.39 -0.27
N ASP A 62 -1.43 -10.44 -0.04
CA ASP A 62 -1.98 -10.76 1.28
C ASP A 62 -0.87 -11.12 2.29
N GLU A 63 0.12 -11.91 1.87
CA GLU A 63 1.31 -12.22 2.69
C GLU A 63 2.09 -10.95 3.05
N ARG A 64 2.28 -10.04 2.08
CA ARG A 64 2.97 -8.77 2.31
C ARG A 64 2.17 -7.84 3.22
N LEU A 65 0.85 -7.82 3.14
CA LEU A 65 -0.02 -7.05 4.03
C LEU A 65 0.07 -7.55 5.47
N LYS A 66 0.04 -8.87 5.69
CA LYS A 66 0.24 -9.47 7.02
C LYS A 66 1.58 -9.08 7.63
N LEU A 67 2.65 -9.14 6.84
CA LEU A 67 3.99 -8.78 7.29
C LEU A 67 4.13 -7.26 7.53
N ALA A 68 3.54 -6.43 6.68
CA ALA A 68 3.53 -4.98 6.84
C ALA A 68 2.76 -4.55 8.11
N GLY A 69 1.60 -5.15 8.37
CA GLY A 69 0.84 -4.90 9.60
C GLY A 69 1.64 -5.25 10.86
N LYS A 70 2.34 -6.40 10.86
CA LYS A 70 3.25 -6.79 11.94
C LYS A 70 4.45 -5.85 12.09
N LEU A 71 5.01 -5.37 10.98
CA LEU A 71 6.13 -4.43 10.98
C LEU A 71 5.72 -3.10 11.59
N LEU A 72 4.65 -2.49 11.07
CA LEU A 72 4.13 -1.18 11.50
C LEU A 72 3.61 -1.22 12.94
N ALA A 73 3.07 -2.34 13.41
CA ALA A 73 2.63 -2.49 14.80
C ALA A 73 3.76 -2.36 15.83
N ARG A 74 5.02 -2.63 15.45
CA ARG A 74 6.19 -2.51 16.34
C ARG A 74 6.63 -1.07 16.57
N TYR A 75 6.31 -0.17 15.64
CA TYR A 75 6.68 1.24 15.74
C TYR A 75 5.63 2.03 16.52
N ASN A 76 6.09 3.10 17.16
CA ASN A 76 5.22 4.05 17.83
C ASN A 76 4.35 4.76 16.77
N PRO A 77 3.00 4.84 16.95
CA PRO A 77 2.11 5.55 16.05
C PRO A 77 2.66 6.88 15.51
N SER A 78 3.10 7.77 16.39
CA SER A 78 3.54 9.13 16.03
C SER A 78 4.84 9.18 15.22
N LYS A 79 5.55 8.04 15.13
CA LYS A 79 6.82 7.90 14.39
C LYS A 79 6.64 7.19 13.05
N ILE A 80 5.41 6.86 12.68
CA ILE A 80 5.08 6.34 11.35
C ILE A 80 4.64 7.53 10.50
N LEU A 81 5.33 7.78 9.39
CA LEU A 81 4.95 8.80 8.41
C LEU A 81 4.34 8.15 7.17
N VAL A 82 3.11 8.51 6.83
CA VAL A 82 2.46 8.04 5.61
C VAL A 82 2.39 9.17 4.58
N VAL A 83 2.88 8.91 3.37
CA VAL A 83 2.97 9.90 2.28
C VAL A 83 2.09 9.49 1.10
N ALA A 84 1.27 10.43 0.63
CA ALA A 84 0.45 10.29 -0.56
C ALA A 84 0.23 11.61 -1.29
N ALA A 85 0.92 11.81 -2.42
CA ALA A 85 0.63 12.94 -3.30
C ALA A 85 -0.59 12.70 -4.20
N ARG A 86 -0.89 11.45 -4.56
CA ARG A 86 -2.00 11.11 -5.46
C ARG A 86 -3.35 11.41 -4.80
N GLN A 87 -4.24 12.11 -5.52
CA GLN A 87 -5.57 12.52 -5.04
C GLN A 87 -6.40 11.37 -4.45
N TYR A 88 -6.46 10.22 -5.14
CA TYR A 88 -7.21 9.04 -4.64
C TYR A 88 -6.57 8.39 -3.40
N GLY A 89 -5.30 8.66 -3.10
CA GLY A 89 -4.61 8.16 -1.92
C GLY A 89 -4.78 9.05 -0.68
N GLN A 90 -5.18 10.32 -0.86
CA GLN A 90 -5.26 11.29 0.25
C GLN A 90 -6.28 10.88 1.31
N LYS A 91 -7.49 10.47 0.89
CA LYS A 91 -8.56 10.02 1.81
C LYS A 91 -8.17 8.72 2.53
N PRO A 92 -7.74 7.63 1.84
CA PRO A 92 -7.26 6.42 2.51
C PRO A 92 -6.15 6.68 3.54
N VAL A 93 -5.17 7.53 3.21
CA VAL A 93 -4.07 7.88 4.12
C VAL A 93 -4.54 8.68 5.31
N THR A 94 -5.43 9.66 5.11
CA THR A 94 -6.00 10.45 6.20
C THR A 94 -6.80 9.56 7.16
N MET A 95 -7.59 8.64 6.62
CA MET A 95 -8.33 7.67 7.43
C MET A 95 -7.40 6.69 8.14
N PHE A 96 -6.37 6.20 7.47
CA PHE A 96 -5.35 5.35 8.09
C PHE A 96 -4.66 6.06 9.27
N ALA A 97 -4.27 7.32 9.09
CA ALA A 97 -3.69 8.15 10.15
C ALA A 97 -4.65 8.35 11.33
N LYS A 98 -5.92 8.67 11.05
CA LYS A 98 -6.97 8.81 12.08
C LYS A 98 -7.14 7.53 12.91
N VAL A 99 -7.06 6.37 12.27
CA VAL A 99 -7.27 5.07 12.93
C VAL A 99 -6.05 4.62 13.72
N THR A 100 -4.86 4.78 13.14
CA THR A 100 -3.62 4.25 13.72
C THR A 100 -2.89 5.23 14.63
N GLY A 101 -3.22 6.53 14.55
CA GLY A 101 -2.47 7.63 15.17
C GLY A 101 -1.17 7.96 14.45
N ALA A 102 -1.01 7.48 13.21
CA ALA A 102 0.16 7.77 12.38
C ALA A 102 0.17 9.22 11.90
N ASP A 103 1.36 9.74 11.68
CA ASP A 103 1.53 11.04 11.06
C ASP A 103 1.43 10.91 9.53
N TYR A 104 0.99 11.96 8.85
CA TYR A 104 0.78 11.91 7.41
C TYR A 104 1.13 13.21 6.69
N VAL A 105 1.62 13.06 5.47
CA VAL A 105 1.78 14.13 4.48
C VAL A 105 0.98 13.76 3.25
N ILE A 106 -0.01 14.59 2.95
CA ILE A 106 -0.80 14.51 1.73
C ILE A 106 -0.37 15.61 0.77
N GLU A 107 -0.74 15.46 -0.50
CA GLU A 107 -0.44 16.42 -1.57
C GLU A 107 1.07 16.57 -1.82
N ARG A 108 1.59 17.79 -1.78
CA ARG A 108 2.97 18.05 -2.13
C ARG A 108 3.87 17.80 -0.93
N PHE A 109 4.78 16.83 -1.08
CA PHE A 109 5.90 16.68 -0.16
C PHE A 109 6.89 17.84 -0.34
N VAL A 110 7.12 18.62 0.73
CA VAL A 110 8.04 19.76 0.70
C VAL A 110 9.47 19.22 0.80
N PRO A 111 10.37 19.53 -0.15
CA PRO A 111 11.75 19.10 -0.05
C PRO A 111 12.40 19.66 1.23
N GLY A 112 13.06 18.79 1.99
CA GLY A 112 13.62 19.12 3.30
C GLY A 112 12.75 18.72 4.49
N THR A 113 11.57 18.11 4.25
CA THR A 113 10.67 17.64 5.32
C THR A 113 11.36 16.66 6.26
N LEU A 114 12.28 15.82 5.77
CA LEU A 114 13.01 14.88 6.63
C LEU A 114 14.45 15.33 6.89
N THR A 115 15.05 16.10 5.97
CA THR A 115 16.48 16.43 6.03
C THR A 115 16.81 17.78 6.67
N ASN A 116 15.87 18.74 6.70
CA ASN A 116 16.14 20.12 7.12
C ASN A 116 15.34 20.53 8.38
N PRO A 117 15.96 20.55 9.57
CA PRO A 117 15.32 20.95 10.83
C PRO A 117 14.81 22.39 10.88
N ALA A 118 15.23 23.27 9.96
CA ALA A 118 14.82 24.67 9.95
C ALA A 118 13.42 24.90 9.34
N ILE A 119 12.87 23.90 8.65
CA ILE A 119 11.55 23.97 8.02
C ILE A 119 10.46 23.69 9.06
N LYS A 120 9.30 24.35 8.96
CA LYS A 120 8.20 24.19 9.94
C LYS A 120 7.57 22.80 9.86
N GLU A 121 7.57 22.23 8.67
CA GLU A 121 7.02 20.93 8.34
C GLU A 121 8.02 19.79 8.61
N TYR A 122 9.17 20.07 9.24
CA TYR A 122 10.18 19.07 9.57
C TYR A 122 9.62 17.96 10.46
N ARG A 123 9.92 16.70 10.09
CA ARG A 123 9.46 15.50 10.79
C ARG A 123 10.59 14.49 10.92
N GLU A 124 10.60 13.78 12.03
CA GLU A 124 11.56 12.69 12.31
C GLU A 124 10.82 11.37 12.54
N PRO A 125 10.33 10.71 11.48
CA PRO A 125 9.74 9.38 11.57
C PRO A 125 10.81 8.30 11.68
N ASP A 126 10.44 7.17 12.28
CA ASP A 126 11.28 5.96 12.33
C ASP A 126 11.00 5.02 11.15
N ILE A 127 9.88 5.22 10.45
CA ILE A 127 9.49 4.47 9.25
C ILE A 127 8.59 5.31 8.35
N VAL A 128 8.81 5.22 7.03
CA VAL A 128 8.00 5.92 6.03
C VAL A 128 7.19 4.92 5.20
N VAL A 129 5.91 5.19 5.02
CA VAL A 129 4.99 4.43 4.17
C VAL A 129 4.57 5.30 2.98
N VAL A 130 4.81 4.85 1.76
CA VAL A 130 4.62 5.62 0.54
C VAL A 130 3.58 4.96 -0.35
N THR A 131 2.69 5.77 -0.94
CA THR A 131 1.61 5.27 -1.81
C THR A 131 2.10 4.95 -3.22
N ASP A 132 2.97 5.77 -3.79
CA ASP A 132 3.54 5.51 -5.11
C ASP A 132 5.01 5.98 -5.13
N PRO A 133 5.99 5.06 -5.19
CA PRO A 133 7.40 5.45 -5.12
C PRO A 133 7.84 6.31 -6.32
N ALA A 134 7.09 6.34 -7.42
CA ALA A 134 7.40 7.19 -8.56
C ALA A 134 6.87 8.62 -8.40
N ILE A 135 5.74 8.81 -7.72
CA ILE A 135 5.16 10.15 -7.49
C ILE A 135 5.76 10.78 -6.23
N ASP A 136 5.89 9.97 -5.18
CA ASP A 136 6.39 10.39 -3.88
C ASP A 136 7.91 10.15 -3.77
N SER A 137 8.65 10.19 -4.88
CA SER A 137 10.08 9.87 -4.94
C SER A 137 10.90 10.74 -3.99
N GLN A 138 10.51 12.01 -3.82
CA GLN A 138 11.17 12.93 -2.88
C GLN A 138 11.16 12.39 -1.43
N ALA A 139 10.07 11.76 -1.01
CA ALA A 139 9.98 11.17 0.32
C ALA A 139 10.83 9.90 0.44
N VAL A 140 10.91 9.11 -0.63
CA VAL A 140 11.75 7.90 -0.71
C VAL A 140 13.24 8.28 -0.65
N ASP A 141 13.65 9.26 -1.43
CA ASP A 141 15.04 9.71 -1.52
C ASP A 141 15.49 10.33 -0.19
N GLU A 142 14.70 11.25 0.39
CA GLU A 142 15.05 11.85 1.69
C GLU A 142 15.06 10.81 2.83
N ALA A 143 14.13 9.86 2.84
CA ALA A 143 14.14 8.77 3.83
C ALA A 143 15.41 7.92 3.70
N THR A 144 15.83 7.64 2.46
CA THR A 144 17.05 6.87 2.17
C THR A 144 18.32 7.61 2.60
N ASP A 145 18.39 8.92 2.35
CA ASP A 145 19.54 9.77 2.72
C ASP A 145 19.78 9.78 4.24
N ILE A 146 18.72 9.68 5.04
CA ILE A 146 18.77 9.69 6.51
C ILE A 146 18.87 8.25 7.09
N GLY A 147 18.59 7.23 6.28
CA GLY A 147 18.61 5.82 6.68
C GLY A 147 17.33 5.35 7.37
N ILE A 148 16.19 5.96 7.05
CA ILE A 148 14.86 5.56 7.54
C ILE A 148 14.30 4.49 6.60
N PRO A 149 13.79 3.34 7.10
CA PRO A 149 13.23 2.30 6.26
C PRO A 149 11.97 2.75 5.52
N VAL A 150 11.85 2.35 4.25
CA VAL A 150 10.75 2.73 3.35
C VAL A 150 9.88 1.51 3.01
N VAL A 151 8.59 1.64 3.29
CA VAL A 151 7.53 0.72 2.87
C VAL A 151 6.76 1.37 1.71
N ALA A 152 6.58 0.70 0.58
CA ALA A 152 5.86 1.29 -0.56
C ALA A 152 4.81 0.37 -1.17
N LEU A 153 3.68 0.96 -1.60
CA LEU A 153 2.73 0.31 -2.49
C LEU A 153 3.25 0.42 -3.93
N CYS A 154 3.47 -0.72 -4.58
CA CYS A 154 4.07 -0.77 -5.91
C CYS A 154 3.17 -1.49 -6.91
N ASP A 155 2.90 -0.82 -8.03
CA ASP A 155 2.26 -1.37 -9.21
C ASP A 155 3.32 -1.94 -10.19
N SER A 156 2.89 -2.62 -11.24
CA SER A 156 3.75 -3.31 -12.21
C SER A 156 4.80 -2.41 -12.88
N ASN A 157 4.52 -1.10 -13.00
CA ASN A 157 5.39 -0.11 -13.61
C ASN A 157 6.36 0.57 -12.64
N ASN A 158 6.21 0.34 -11.32
CA ASN A 158 7.07 0.99 -10.35
C ASN A 158 8.47 0.36 -10.34
N SER A 159 9.48 1.18 -10.07
CA SER A 159 10.79 0.72 -9.65
C SER A 159 10.80 0.58 -8.13
N VAL A 160 11.51 -0.42 -7.61
CA VAL A 160 11.66 -0.65 -6.16
C VAL A 160 13.03 -0.20 -5.65
N ALA A 161 13.73 0.61 -6.43
CA ALA A 161 14.95 1.27 -5.97
C ALA A 161 14.63 2.07 -4.69
N ASN A 162 15.47 1.92 -3.66
CA ASN A 162 15.32 2.58 -2.36
C ASN A 162 14.04 2.23 -1.58
N VAL A 163 13.41 1.08 -1.89
CA VAL A 163 12.26 0.56 -1.13
C VAL A 163 12.67 -0.72 -0.40
N ASP A 164 12.63 -0.70 0.93
CA ASP A 164 12.98 -1.85 1.76
C ASP A 164 11.86 -2.90 1.79
N PHE A 165 10.60 -2.45 1.84
CA PHE A 165 9.45 -3.33 1.89
C PHE A 165 8.39 -2.98 0.84
N VAL A 166 8.25 -3.88 -0.14
CA VAL A 166 7.30 -3.72 -1.24
C VAL A 166 5.98 -4.44 -0.92
N ILE A 167 4.87 -3.72 -1.10
CA ILE A 167 3.51 -4.26 -1.12
C ILE A 167 3.01 -4.21 -2.58
N PRO A 168 2.93 -5.35 -3.29
CA PRO A 168 2.56 -5.37 -4.70
C PRO A 168 1.04 -5.17 -4.86
N THR A 169 0.61 -4.00 -5.29
CA THR A 169 -0.81 -3.67 -5.45
C THR A 169 -1.03 -2.58 -6.49
N ASN A 170 -2.25 -2.51 -7.02
CA ASN A 170 -2.70 -1.38 -7.81
C ASN A 170 -2.79 -0.10 -6.95
N ASN A 171 -1.80 0.79 -7.11
CA ASN A 171 -1.74 2.06 -6.40
C ASN A 171 -2.47 3.23 -7.11
N LYS A 172 -3.24 2.96 -8.18
CA LYS A 172 -3.99 3.98 -8.96
C LYS A 172 -5.49 3.92 -8.76
N GLY A 173 -6.01 2.72 -8.53
CA GLY A 173 -7.44 2.51 -8.34
C GLY A 173 -7.93 3.08 -7.01
N ARG A 174 -9.03 3.85 -7.04
CA ARG A 174 -9.68 4.38 -5.83
C ARG A 174 -10.07 3.27 -4.84
N LYS A 175 -10.76 2.24 -5.33
CA LYS A 175 -11.21 1.09 -4.54
C LYS A 175 -10.04 0.24 -4.05
N ALA A 176 -9.02 0.07 -4.88
CA ALA A 176 -7.82 -0.67 -4.53
C ALA A 176 -7.05 -0.02 -3.37
N LEU A 177 -6.81 1.29 -3.46
CA LEU A 177 -6.15 2.06 -2.39
C LEU A 177 -6.97 2.03 -1.09
N ALA A 178 -8.28 2.24 -1.18
CA ALA A 178 -9.17 2.19 -0.02
C ALA A 178 -9.10 0.83 0.69
N LEU A 179 -9.23 -0.27 -0.06
CA LEU A 179 -9.15 -1.62 0.49
C LEU A 179 -7.78 -1.89 1.12
N VAL A 180 -6.68 -1.55 0.44
CA VAL A 180 -5.32 -1.81 0.94
C VAL A 180 -5.06 -1.07 2.25
N TYR A 181 -5.36 0.23 2.32
CA TYR A 181 -5.17 1.01 3.55
C TYR A 181 -6.12 0.58 4.67
N TRP A 182 -7.35 0.18 4.34
CA TRP A 182 -8.30 -0.39 5.31
C TRP A 182 -7.77 -1.69 5.91
N ILE A 183 -7.30 -2.63 5.09
CA ILE A 183 -6.71 -3.90 5.57
C ILE A 183 -5.47 -3.61 6.43
N LEU A 184 -4.60 -2.70 5.99
CA LEU A 184 -3.39 -2.35 6.70
C LEU A 184 -3.70 -1.72 8.07
N ALA A 185 -4.65 -0.78 8.14
CA ALA A 185 -5.08 -0.17 9.39
C ALA A 185 -5.66 -1.21 10.36
N ARG A 186 -6.51 -2.10 9.85
CA ARG A 186 -7.12 -3.19 10.62
C ARG A 186 -6.06 -4.13 11.18
N GLU A 187 -5.08 -4.50 10.37
CA GLU A 187 -4.01 -5.42 10.77
C GLU A 187 -3.03 -4.76 11.76
N VAL A 188 -2.72 -3.47 11.62
CA VAL A 188 -1.93 -2.72 12.60
C VAL A 188 -2.62 -2.67 13.96
N LEU A 189 -3.91 -2.35 13.99
CA LEU A 189 -4.68 -2.32 15.23
C LEU A 189 -4.82 -3.70 15.89
N LYS A 190 -5.09 -4.73 15.08
CA LYS A 190 -5.16 -6.12 15.54
C LYS A 190 -3.86 -6.56 16.20
N ASN A 191 -2.72 -6.27 15.57
CA ASN A 191 -1.40 -6.62 16.13
C ASN A 191 -1.02 -5.76 17.36
N ARG A 192 -1.63 -4.59 17.55
CA ARG A 192 -1.51 -3.77 18.78
C ARG A 192 -2.46 -4.20 19.90
N GLY A 193 -3.32 -5.20 19.67
CA GLY A 193 -4.24 -5.75 20.67
C GLY A 193 -5.63 -5.09 20.70
N PHE A 194 -5.94 -4.20 19.75
CA PHE A 194 -7.29 -3.65 19.61
C PHE A 194 -8.16 -4.63 18.81
N THR A 195 -9.29 -5.02 19.38
CA THR A 195 -10.24 -5.96 18.76
C THR A 195 -11.33 -5.26 17.94
N GLU A 196 -11.55 -3.98 18.19
CA GLU A 196 -12.60 -3.21 17.54
C GLU A 196 -12.05 -2.41 16.35
N PHE A 197 -12.69 -2.59 15.19
CA PHE A 197 -12.43 -1.82 13.99
C PHE A 197 -13.78 -1.37 13.41
N PRO A 198 -14.28 -0.18 13.79
CA PRO A 198 -15.63 0.26 13.46
C PRO A 198 -15.78 0.87 12.06
N TYR A 199 -14.74 0.82 11.21
CA TYR A 199 -14.74 1.46 9.90
C TYR A 199 -15.00 0.45 8.77
N SER A 200 -15.75 0.87 7.76
CA SER A 200 -15.96 0.09 6.55
C SER A 200 -14.97 0.50 5.45
N VAL A 201 -14.92 -0.26 4.35
CA VAL A 201 -14.03 0.05 3.22
C VAL A 201 -14.47 1.36 2.53
N GLU A 202 -15.77 1.64 2.54
CA GLU A 202 -16.37 2.85 1.96
C GLU A 202 -15.89 4.12 2.67
N ASP A 203 -15.64 4.07 3.98
CA ASP A 203 -15.12 5.22 4.73
C ASP A 203 -13.72 5.66 4.25
N PHE A 204 -12.97 4.72 3.68
CA PHE A 204 -11.64 4.94 3.11
C PHE A 204 -11.67 5.35 1.64
N GLU A 205 -12.80 5.19 0.94
CA GLU A 205 -12.91 5.60 -0.47
C GLU A 205 -12.86 7.12 -0.62
N ALA A 206 -12.08 7.61 -1.58
CA ALA A 206 -12.06 9.02 -1.92
C ALA A 206 -13.42 9.47 -2.50
N GLU A 207 -13.90 10.62 -2.03
CA GLU A 207 -15.08 11.28 -2.58
C GLU A 207 -14.77 11.85 -3.99
N ILE A 208 -15.80 11.92 -4.84
CA ILE A 208 -15.70 12.43 -6.23
C ILE A 208 -15.92 13.94 -6.24
#